data_AF-A0A497LHG1-F1
#
_entry.id   AF-A0A497LHG1-F1
#
_cell.length_a   1.000
_cell.length_b   1.000
_cell.length_c   1.000
_cell.angle_alpha   90.00
_cell.angle_beta   90.00
_cell.angle_gamma   90.00
#
_symmetry.space_group_name_H-M   'P 1'
#
loop_
_entity.id
_entity.type
_entity.pdbx_description
1 polymer ?
#
loop_
_entity_poly.entity_id
_entity_poly.type
_entity_poly.pdbx_seq_one_letter_code
_entity_poly.pdbx_strand_id
1 'polypeptide(L)' 'MPKTVAKTEAEYVFVKIPKSLLDEVDEAIGKHGYRSRTEFIKDAIRNLLREYGVYRSESE' A
#
# COMPACT_ATOMS: atom_id res chain seq x y z
N MET A 1 16.31 -29.56 -5.50
CA MET A 1 15.27 -28.84 -4.71
C MET A 1 14.35 -28.14 -5.70
N PRO A 2 13.05 -28.42 -5.72
CA PRO A 2 12.13 -27.69 -6.59
C PRO A 2 11.97 -26.26 -6.05
N LYS A 3 12.26 -25.26 -6.90
CA LYS A 3 11.98 -23.86 -6.59
C LYS A 3 10.47 -23.64 -6.72
N THR A 4 9.80 -23.37 -5.62
CA THR A 4 8.41 -22.90 -5.61
C THR A 4 8.35 -21.64 -6.46
N VAL A 5 7.63 -21.69 -7.58
CA VAL A 5 7.41 -20.56 -8.48
C VAL A 5 6.56 -19.55 -7.71
N ALA A 6 7.18 -18.49 -7.20
CA ALA A 6 6.46 -17.41 -6.54
C ALA A 6 5.57 -16.73 -7.59
N LYS A 7 4.25 -16.70 -7.32
CA LYS A 7 3.25 -16.02 -8.15
C LYS A 7 3.62 -14.54 -8.29
N THR A 8 3.70 -14.12 -9.55
CA THR A 8 3.59 -12.76 -10.11
C THR A 8 4.40 -11.67 -9.39
N GLU A 9 5.49 -11.24 -10.02
CA GLU A 9 6.21 -10.02 -9.63
C GLU A 9 5.23 -8.85 -9.63
N ALA A 10 4.93 -8.31 -8.44
CA ALA A 10 4.21 -7.05 -8.36
C ALA A 10 5.10 -5.96 -8.97
N GLU A 11 4.62 -5.30 -10.02
CA GLU A 11 5.31 -4.14 -10.59
C GLU A 11 5.20 -2.94 -9.63
N TYR A 12 6.35 -2.36 -9.27
CA TYR A 12 6.41 -1.22 -8.37
C TYR A 12 6.74 0.06 -9.15
N VAL A 13 6.01 1.14 -8.84
CA VAL A 13 6.22 2.46 -9.44
C VAL A 13 6.53 3.49 -8.35
N PHE A 14 7.33 4.50 -8.70
CA PHE A 14 7.63 5.62 -7.81
C PHE A 14 6.58 6.72 -7.95
N VAL A 15 6.00 7.14 -6.82
CA VAL A 15 5.10 8.29 -6.76
C VAL A 15 5.77 9.39 -5.95
N LYS A 16 5.75 10.62 -6.47
CA LYS A 16 6.24 11.79 -5.73
C LYS A 16 5.16 12.24 -4.76
N ILE A 17 5.49 12.25 -3.48
CA ILE A 17 4.63 12.73 -2.40
C ILE A 17 5.34 13.86 -1.63
N PRO A 18 4.60 14.88 -1.13
CA PRO A 18 5.17 15.89 -0.25
C PRO A 18 5.76 15.25 1.01
N LYS A 19 6.90 15.76 1.48
CA LYS A 19 7.55 15.26 2.69
C LYS A 19 6.66 15.42 3.93
N SER A 20 5.97 16.56 4.05
CA SER A 20 5.06 16.82 5.16
C SER A 20 4.00 15.74 5.31
N LEU A 21 3.45 15.24 4.20
CA LEU A 21 2.47 14.16 4.23
C LEU A 21 3.09 12.83 4.69
N LEU A 22 4.34 12.57 4.29
CA LEU A 22 5.05 11.38 4.76
C LEU A 22 5.37 11.46 6.26
N ASP A 23 5.69 12.66 6.76
CA ASP A 23 5.92 12.92 8.18
C ASP A 23 4.63 12.65 8.99
N GLU A 24 3.45 13.04 8.49
CA GLU A 24 2.15 12.68 9.09
C GLU A 24 1.90 11.16 9.10
N VAL A 25 2.25 10.47 8.01
CA VAL A 25 2.17 8.99 7.95
C VAL A 25 3.10 8.36 8.99
N ASP A 26 4.29 8.91 9.20
CA ASP A 26 5.23 8.44 10.22
C ASP A 26 4.68 8.57 11.64
N GLU A 27 3.99 9.67 11.94
CA GLU A 27 3.34 9.85 13.24
C GLU A 27 2.19 8.87 13.50
N ALA A 28 1.55 8.39 12.42
CA ALA A 28 0.48 7.39 12.48
C ALA A 28 1.03 5.96 12.64
N ILE A 29 2.24 5.69 12.14
CA ILE A 29 2.92 4.41 12.31
C ILE A 29 3.25 4.18 13.79
N GLY A 30 2.96 2.98 14.28
CA GLY A 30 3.16 2.62 15.68
C GLY A 30 1.99 2.97 16.61
N LYS A 31 1.07 3.87 16.22
CA LYS A 31 -0.16 4.15 16.99
C LYS A 31 -1.35 3.30 16.56
N HIS A 32 -1.48 3.04 15.26
CA HIS A 32 -2.66 2.39 14.67
C HIS A 32 -2.42 0.94 14.20
N GLY A 33 -1.36 0.28 14.68
CA GLY A 33 -1.07 -1.12 14.35
C GLY A 33 -0.40 -1.35 12.99
N TYR A 34 -0.17 -0.29 12.20
CA TYR A 34 0.60 -0.38 10.96
C TYR A 34 2.08 -0.63 11.25
N ARG A 35 2.67 -1.59 10.54
CA ARG A 35 4.07 -1.99 10.69
C ARG A 35 5.01 -1.24 9.75
N SER A 36 4.47 -0.62 8.71
CA SER A 36 5.25 0.13 7.72
C SER A 36 4.46 1.25 7.05
N ARG A 37 5.18 2.25 6.53
CA ARG A 37 4.63 3.33 5.68
C ARG A 37 3.88 2.74 4.49
N THR A 38 4.48 1.74 3.85
CA THR A 38 3.91 1.10 2.67
C THR A 38 2.56 0.43 2.97
N GLU A 39 2.42 -0.22 4.12
CA GLU A 39 1.17 -0.84 4.54
C GLU A 39 0.08 0.21 4.74
N PHE A 40 0.39 1.28 5.48
CA PHE A 40 -0.51 2.41 5.69
C PHE A 40 -0.96 3.04 4.37
N ILE A 41 0.00 3.38 3.50
CA ILE A 41 -0.28 4.03 2.21
C ILE A 41 -1.13 3.11 1.32
N LYS A 42 -0.81 1.81 1.25
CA LYS A 42 -1.61 0.83 0.49
C LYS A 42 -3.04 0.77 1.02
N ASP A 43 -3.22 0.69 2.33
CA ASP A 43 -4.54 0.62 2.94
C ASP A 43 -5.36 1.89 2.68
N ALA A 44 -4.77 3.06 2.90
CA ALA A 44 -5.39 4.36 2.62
C ALA A 44 -5.84 4.49 1.15
N ILE A 45 -4.96 4.13 0.19
CA ILE A 45 -5.30 4.16 -1.23
C ILE A 45 -6.45 3.18 -1.53
N ARG A 46 -6.40 1.95 -1.02
CA ARG A 46 -7.46 0.97 -1.25
C ARG A 46 -8.79 1.42 -0.68
N ASN A 47 -8.80 1.98 0.52
CA ASN A 47 -10.01 2.47 1.17
C ASN A 47 -10.62 3.63 0.38
N LEU A 48 -9.80 4.57 -0.09
CA LEU A 48 -10.24 5.69 -0.93
C LEU A 48 -10.81 5.21 -2.28
N LEU A 49 -10.14 4.26 -2.94
CA LEU A 49 -10.64 3.68 -4.19
C LEU A 49 -11.96 2.92 -3.99
N ARG A 50 -12.16 2.27 -2.84
CA ARG A 50 -13.42 1.59 -2.49
C ARG A 50 -14.53 2.59 -2.26
N GLU A 51 -14.25 3.68 -1.55
CA GLU A 51 -15.20 4.77 -1.31
C GLU A 51 -15.70 5.37 -2.63
N TYR A 52 -14.80 5.54 -3.60
CA TYR A 52 -15.16 6.01 -4.94
C TYR A 52 -15.74 4.94 -5.87
N GLY A 53 -15.87 3.68 -5.43
CA GLY A 53 -16.41 2.59 -6.24
C GLY A 53 -15.54 2.18 -7.43
N VAL A 54 -14.29 2.64 -7.48
CA VAL A 54 -13.33 2.38 -8.57
C VAL A 54 -12.33 1.27 -8.23
N TYR A 55 -12.40 0.72 -7.02
CA TYR A 55 -11.55 -0.39 -6.59
C TYR A 55 -11.85 -1.64 -7.41
N ARG A 56 -11.04 -1.89 -8.45
CA ARG A 56 -11.01 -3.18 -9.13
C ARG A 56 -10.30 -4.15 -8.20
N SER A 57 -11.01 -5.11 -7.63
CA SER A 57 -10.32 -6.28 -7.09
C SER A 57 -9.66 -6.96 -8.28
N GLU A 58 -8.33 -7.04 -8.29
CA GLU A 58 -7.67 -8.08 -9.06
C GLU A 58 -8.13 -9.42 -8.49
N SER A 59 -9.24 -9.91 -9.05
CA SER A 59 -9.60 -11.31 -9.03
C SER A 59 -9.09 -11.86 -10.36
N GLU A 60 -7.80 -12.19 -10.44
CA GLU A 60 -7.26 -13.30 -11.23
C GLU A 60 -5.79 -13.61 -10.86
#